data_AF-A0A6G1KQM4-F1
#
_entry.id   AF-A0A6G1KQM4-F1
#
_cell.length_a   1.000
_cell.length_b   1.000
_cell.length_c   1.000
_cell.angle_alpha   90.00
_cell.angle_beta   90.00
_cell.angle_gamma   90.00
#
_symmetry.space_group_name_H-M   'P 1'
#
loop_
_entity.id
_entity.type
_entity.pdbx_description
1 polymer ?
#
loop_
_entity_poly.entity_id
_entity_poly.type
_entity_poly.pdbx_seq_one_letter_code
_entity_poly.pdbx_strand_id
1 'polypeptide(L)'
;MNRDTSIMLRRSQKLGPLLNAHCEQHGKKFLVEWNFIYWYRAPTMENPHKTRGHSLRWDMTPNVFDSNYQFPLRGMSNGDTLEVVEGNPRLVYGPHVIHSHGPDFVGEDPDQHLIEYHGDDQGALQTIAALESANETLRMSNEDLQLKNMQLPRLQIAYDNLRRVNERWRADFADILRENAQPRLVSYSDSD
;
A
#
# COMPACT_ATOMS: atom_id res chain seq x y z
N MET A 1 33.22 11.27 -8.76
CA MET A 1 33.31 9.89 -8.20
C MET A 1 31.93 9.55 -7.67
N ASN A 2 31.17 8.70 -8.36
CA ASN A 2 29.94 8.14 -7.80
C ASN A 2 30.36 7.15 -6.71
N ARG A 3 29.95 7.41 -5.47
CA ARG A 3 30.14 6.48 -4.36
C ARG A 3 28.90 5.60 -4.31
N ASP A 4 29.04 4.36 -4.76
CA ASP A 4 27.98 3.38 -4.62
C ASP A 4 27.81 3.04 -3.13
N THR A 5 26.61 3.30 -2.60
CA THR A 5 26.27 2.97 -1.21
C THR A 5 25.40 1.72 -1.21
N SER A 6 25.83 0.70 -0.48
CA SER A 6 25.04 -0.53 -0.31
C SER A 6 24.19 -0.44 0.94
N ILE A 7 22.89 -0.72 0.81
CA ILE A 7 21.93 -0.71 1.92
C ILE A 7 21.37 -2.13 2.07
N MET A 8 21.42 -2.68 3.28
CA MET A 8 20.82 -3.99 3.58
C MET A 8 19.45 -3.78 4.24
N LEU A 9 18.41 -4.41 3.68
CA LEU A 9 17.07 -4.38 4.24
C LEU A 9 16.31 -5.67 4.01
N ARG A 10 15.31 -5.94 4.87
CA ARG A 10 14.40 -7.07 4.68
C ARG A 10 13.36 -6.72 3.60
N ARG A 11 12.92 -7.71 2.83
CA ARG A 11 11.93 -7.46 1.75
C ARG A 11 10.58 -6.91 2.22
N SER A 12 10.21 -7.17 3.48
CA SER A 12 8.99 -6.64 4.11
C SER A 12 9.21 -5.33 4.86
N GLN A 13 10.44 -4.84 4.94
CA GLN A 13 10.76 -3.61 5.66
C GLN A 13 10.44 -2.39 4.78
N LYS A 14 9.89 -1.35 5.42
CA LYS A 14 9.63 -0.07 4.76
C LYS A 14 10.94 0.61 4.35
N LEU A 15 10.98 1.14 3.13
CA LEU A 15 12.13 1.82 2.54
C LEU A 15 12.35 3.20 3.16
N GLY A 16 11.28 3.93 3.48
CA GLY A 16 11.31 5.32 3.95
C GLY A 16 12.30 5.59 5.07
N PRO A 17 12.25 4.89 6.22
CA PRO A 17 13.17 5.13 7.31
C PRO A 17 14.66 4.99 6.93
N LEU A 18 14.99 3.99 6.11
CA LEU A 18 16.38 3.74 5.69
C LEU A 18 16.87 4.76 4.67
N LEU A 19 16.04 5.07 3.68
CA LEU A 19 16.37 6.07 2.67
C LEU A 19 16.44 7.48 3.27
N ASN A 20 15.59 7.78 4.24
CA ASN A 20 15.65 9.04 4.98
C ASN A 20 16.91 9.16 5.82
N ALA A 21 17.29 8.11 6.57
CA ALA A 21 18.56 8.11 7.29
C ALA A 21 19.76 8.31 6.35
N HIS A 22 19.70 7.72 5.14
CA HIS A 22 20.71 7.96 4.11
C HIS A 22 20.72 9.42 3.63
N CYS A 23 19.56 10.02 3.35
CA CYS A 23 19.47 11.45 3.01
C CYS A 23 20.03 12.34 4.12
N GLU A 24 19.68 12.08 5.39
CA GLU A 24 20.14 12.86 6.55
C GLU A 24 21.67 12.82 6.71
N GLN A 25 22.30 11.66 6.47
CA GLN A 25 23.77 11.53 6.46
C GLN A 25 24.45 12.43 5.42
N HIS A 26 23.73 12.79 4.36
CA HIS A 26 24.20 13.66 3.30
C HIS A 26 23.66 15.10 3.39
N GLY A 27 22.96 15.44 4.47
CA GLY A 27 22.36 16.77 4.67
C GLY A 27 21.23 17.06 3.69
N LYS A 28 20.52 16.03 3.23
CA LYS A 28 19.44 16.10 2.24
C LYS A 28 18.11 15.67 2.84
N LYS A 29 17.01 16.13 2.25
CA LYS A 29 15.63 15.74 2.64
C LYS A 29 15.05 14.70 1.68
N PHE A 30 14.56 13.60 2.24
CA PHE A 30 13.89 12.52 1.51
C PHE A 30 12.62 13.02 0.81
N LEU A 31 12.46 12.69 -0.48
CA LEU A 31 11.36 13.08 -1.40
C LEU A 31 11.19 14.58 -1.66
N VAL A 32 12.04 15.42 -1.08
CA VAL A 32 12.04 16.87 -1.33
C VAL A 32 13.26 17.24 -2.16
N GLU A 33 14.45 16.93 -1.63
CA GLU A 33 15.70 17.22 -2.31
C GLU A 33 16.21 15.99 -3.04
N TRP A 34 16.12 14.80 -2.43
CA TRP A 34 16.50 13.55 -3.05
C TRP A 34 15.33 12.58 -3.17
N ASN A 35 15.11 12.13 -4.40
CA ASN A 35 14.15 11.10 -4.76
C ASN A 35 14.90 9.85 -5.20
N PHE A 36 14.29 8.68 -4.99
CA PHE A 36 14.89 7.39 -5.32
C PHE A 36 14.05 6.70 -6.38
N ILE A 37 14.69 6.27 -7.45
CA ILE A 37 14.03 5.58 -8.56
C ILE A 37 14.51 4.14 -8.60
N TYR A 38 13.55 3.21 -8.63
CA TYR A 38 13.81 1.83 -8.98
C TYR A 38 13.49 1.59 -10.46
N TRP A 39 14.47 1.17 -11.24
CA TRP A 39 14.29 0.83 -12.65
C TRP A 39 14.03 -0.66 -12.82
N TYR A 40 12.96 -0.99 -13.54
CA TYR A 40 12.60 -2.36 -13.84
C TYR A 40 12.34 -2.56 -15.33
N ARG A 41 12.49 -3.80 -15.79
CA ARG A 41 12.18 -4.18 -17.17
C ARG A 41 10.67 -4.24 -17.34
N ALA A 42 10.17 -3.54 -18.36
CA ALA A 42 8.76 -3.48 -18.72
C ALA A 42 8.60 -3.66 -20.24
N PRO A 43 8.99 -4.83 -20.78
CA PRO A 43 9.03 -5.07 -22.21
C PRO A 43 7.63 -4.94 -22.83
N THR A 44 7.56 -4.36 -24.03
CA THR A 44 6.36 -4.35 -24.88
C THR A 44 6.64 -5.13 -26.17
N MET A 45 5.59 -5.52 -26.90
CA MET A 45 5.74 -6.18 -28.21
C MET A 45 6.62 -5.35 -29.17
N GLU A 46 6.51 -4.03 -29.09
CA GLU A 46 7.27 -3.08 -29.91
C GLU A 46 8.70 -2.83 -29.39
N ASN A 47 8.93 -3.00 -28.08
CA ASN A 47 10.22 -2.74 -27.46
C ASN A 47 10.53 -3.74 -26.34
N PRO A 48 11.24 -4.84 -26.66
CA PRO A 48 11.59 -5.88 -25.69
C PRO A 48 12.62 -5.44 -24.65
N HIS A 49 13.27 -4.29 -24.84
CA HIS A 49 14.25 -3.74 -23.92
C HIS A 49 13.72 -2.56 -23.10
N LYS A 50 12.43 -2.24 -23.22
CA LYS A 50 11.81 -1.12 -22.53
C LYS A 50 11.98 -1.27 -21.01
N THR A 51 12.45 -0.20 -20.38
CA THR A 51 12.52 -0.06 -18.93
C THR A 51 11.54 1.01 -18.47
N ARG A 52 11.14 0.94 -17.20
CA ARG A 52 10.33 1.95 -16.52
C ARG A 52 10.93 2.26 -15.17
N GLY A 53 10.86 3.53 -14.78
CA GLY A 53 11.25 3.98 -13.45
C GLY A 53 10.04 4.03 -12.52
N HIS A 54 10.24 3.65 -11.27
CA HIS A 54 9.27 3.83 -10.20
C HIS A 54 9.85 4.72 -9.12
N SER A 55 9.22 5.87 -8.87
CA SER A 55 9.60 6.74 -7.75
C SER A 55 9.17 6.07 -6.45
N LEU A 56 10.14 5.85 -5.55
CA LEU A 56 9.92 5.13 -4.29
C LEU A 56 9.22 6.02 -3.27
N ARG A 57 8.28 5.43 -2.51
CA ARG A 57 7.58 6.10 -1.40
C ARG A 57 8.11 5.67 -0.05
N TRP A 58 7.81 6.49 0.96
CA TRP A 58 8.13 6.22 2.35
C TRP A 58 7.65 4.84 2.83
N ASP A 59 6.41 4.49 2.49
CA ASP A 59 5.73 3.31 3.01
C ASP A 59 5.90 2.04 2.15
N MET A 60 6.60 2.15 1.02
CA MET A 60 6.88 1.01 0.15
C MET A 60 7.84 0.03 0.80
N THR A 61 7.68 -1.24 0.43
CA THR A 61 8.58 -2.33 0.77
C THR A 61 9.05 -2.97 -0.52
N PRO A 62 10.24 -3.60 -0.58
CA PRO A 62 10.69 -4.33 -1.77
C PRO A 62 9.65 -5.34 -2.33
N ASN A 63 8.84 -5.94 -1.46
CA ASN A 63 7.77 -6.87 -1.86
C ASN A 63 6.72 -6.25 -2.79
N VAL A 64 6.56 -4.93 -2.84
CA VAL A 64 5.56 -4.27 -3.70
C VAL A 64 5.78 -4.58 -5.19
N PHE A 65 7.01 -4.96 -5.56
CA PHE A 65 7.40 -5.28 -6.92
C PHE A 65 7.26 -6.77 -7.28
N ASP A 66 6.92 -7.64 -6.31
CA ASP A 66 6.90 -9.10 -6.50
C ASP A 66 5.57 -9.62 -7.12
N SER A 67 4.44 -8.90 -7.01
CA SER A 67 3.12 -9.54 -7.07
C SER A 67 2.03 -8.88 -7.92
N ASN A 68 2.31 -7.80 -8.67
CA ASN A 68 1.26 -7.10 -9.42
C ASN A 68 1.40 -7.27 -10.95
N TYR A 69 0.27 -7.55 -11.62
CA TYR A 69 0.11 -7.58 -13.08
C TYR A 69 0.58 -6.30 -13.79
N GLN A 70 0.72 -5.17 -13.07
CA GLN A 70 1.27 -3.91 -13.58
C GLN A 70 2.81 -3.88 -13.64
N PHE A 71 3.50 -4.76 -12.93
CA PHE A 71 4.96 -4.82 -12.81
C PHE A 71 5.45 -6.24 -13.12
N PRO A 72 5.52 -6.63 -14.41
CA PRO A 72 5.83 -8.01 -14.72
C PRO A 72 7.29 -8.36 -14.39
N LEU A 73 7.44 -9.40 -13.56
CA LEU A 73 8.45 -10.46 -13.67
C LEU A 73 9.81 -10.37 -12.97
N ARG A 74 10.08 -9.46 -12.02
CA ARG A 74 11.34 -9.64 -11.24
C ARG A 74 11.39 -9.25 -9.76
N GLY A 75 10.41 -8.51 -9.22
CA GLY A 75 10.59 -8.01 -7.86
C GLY A 75 11.81 -7.09 -7.74
N MET A 76 12.10 -6.65 -6.52
CA MET A 76 13.41 -6.09 -6.19
C MET A 76 14.28 -7.23 -5.63
N SER A 77 15.39 -7.50 -6.28
CA SER A 77 16.34 -8.58 -5.99
C SER A 77 17.60 -8.05 -5.30
N ASN A 78 18.35 -8.97 -4.68
CA ASN A 78 19.62 -8.61 -4.06
C ASN A 78 20.60 -8.10 -5.14
N GLY A 79 21.24 -6.97 -4.85
CA GLY A 79 22.17 -6.32 -5.77
C GLY A 79 21.51 -5.39 -6.79
N ASP A 80 20.17 -5.26 -6.78
CA ASP A 80 19.51 -4.22 -7.55
C ASP A 80 19.86 -2.83 -7.04
N THR A 81 19.96 -1.88 -7.96
CA THR A 81 20.41 -0.52 -7.69
C THR A 81 19.25 0.46 -7.68
N LEU A 82 19.31 1.43 -6.77
CA LEU A 82 18.42 2.58 -6.77
C LEU A 82 19.17 3.79 -7.32
N GLU A 83 18.54 4.53 -8.21
CA GLU A 83 19.08 5.80 -8.69
C GLU A 83 18.61 6.93 -7.76
N VAL A 84 19.56 7.78 -7.34
CA VAL A 84 19.27 8.98 -6.56
C VAL A 84 19.16 10.16 -7.51
N VAL A 85 18.06 10.90 -7.41
CA VAL A 85 17.72 12.00 -8.30
C VAL A 85 17.45 13.24 -7.46
N GLU A 86 18.09 14.34 -7.82
CA GLU A 86 17.88 15.61 -7.15
C GLU A 86 16.60 16.30 -7.68
N GLY A 87 15.75 16.77 -6.78
CA GLY A 87 14.47 17.39 -7.10
C GLY A 87 13.46 16.39 -7.67
N ASN A 88 12.54 16.88 -8.52
CA ASN A 88 11.40 16.10 -9.02
C ASN A 88 11.80 15.15 -10.17
N PRO A 89 11.68 13.82 -10.01
CA PRO A 89 12.01 12.85 -11.05
C PRO A 89 11.27 13.04 -12.39
N ARG A 90 10.05 13.62 -12.39
CA ARG A 90 9.33 13.91 -13.63
C ARG A 90 10.01 14.96 -14.48
N LEU A 91 10.66 15.95 -13.86
CA LEU A 91 11.37 16.99 -14.59
C LEU A 91 12.62 16.43 -15.28
N VAL A 92 13.20 15.37 -14.72
CA VAL A 92 14.43 14.75 -15.24
C VAL A 92 14.13 13.68 -16.30
N TYR A 93 13.15 12.80 -16.05
CA TYR A 93 12.90 11.62 -16.89
C TYR A 93 11.53 11.62 -17.59
N GLY A 94 10.69 12.64 -17.38
CA GLY A 94 9.38 12.77 -18.00
C GLY A 94 8.42 11.60 -17.67
N PRO A 95 7.60 11.15 -18.63
CA PRO A 95 6.54 10.15 -18.40
C PRO A 95 7.07 8.73 -18.15
N HIS A 96 8.37 8.50 -18.28
CA HIS A 96 9.00 7.20 -18.06
C HIS A 96 9.11 6.83 -16.57
N VAL A 97 8.92 7.80 -15.67
CA VAL A 97 8.89 7.59 -14.22
C VAL A 97 7.46 7.69 -13.70
N ILE A 98 6.93 6.52 -13.32
CA ILE A 98 5.59 6.44 -12.73
C ILE A 98 5.68 6.93 -11.28
N HIS A 99 4.86 7.92 -10.95
CA HIS A 99 4.66 8.38 -9.58
C HIS A 99 3.41 7.72 -9.02
N SER A 100 3.52 7.17 -7.83
CA SER A 100 2.41 6.56 -7.09
C SER A 100 1.61 7.58 -6.26
N HIS A 101 1.80 8.87 -6.54
CA HIS A 101 0.95 9.93 -6.04
C HIS A 101 -0.26 10.05 -6.97
N GLY A 102 -1.43 9.70 -6.45
CA GLY A 102 -2.70 10.28 -6.91
C GLY A 102 -2.65 11.81 -6.81
N PRO A 103 -3.60 12.50 -7.45
CA PRO A 103 -3.45 13.90 -7.83
C PRO A 103 -3.32 14.74 -6.57
N ASP A 104 -2.22 15.51 -6.50
CA ASP A 104 -2.15 16.84 -5.90
C ASP A 104 -0.67 17.24 -5.85
N PHE A 105 -0.26 18.00 -6.85
CA PHE A 105 0.32 19.31 -6.63
C PHE A 105 0.10 20.13 -7.91
N VAL A 106 -0.82 21.08 -7.77
CA VAL A 106 -1.06 22.19 -8.68
C VAL A 106 0.25 22.96 -8.83
N GLY A 107 0.59 23.23 -10.09
CA GLY A 107 1.72 24.02 -10.53
C GLY A 107 1.62 24.13 -12.04
N GLU A 108 0.64 24.90 -12.49
CA GLU A 108 0.52 25.33 -13.88
C GLU A 108 1.80 26.05 -14.31
N ASP A 109 2.31 25.68 -15.48
CA ASP A 109 2.79 26.67 -16.44
C ASP A 109 2.10 26.33 -17.78
N PRO A 110 1.12 27.13 -18.24
CA PRO A 110 0.20 26.75 -19.33
C PRO A 110 0.74 26.97 -20.75
N ASP A 111 1.99 27.40 -20.94
CA ASP A 111 2.42 27.97 -22.23
C ASP A 111 3.26 27.07 -23.17
N GLN A 112 3.37 25.77 -22.93
CA GLN A 112 4.11 24.89 -23.86
C GLN A 112 3.43 23.56 -24.11
N HIS A 113 2.42 23.58 -24.99
CA HIS A 113 2.43 22.84 -26.27
C HIS A 113 1.02 22.88 -26.88
N LEU A 114 0.83 23.79 -27.82
CA LEU A 114 -0.26 23.76 -28.78
C LEU A 114 -0.11 22.48 -29.62
N ILE A 115 -0.77 21.39 -29.23
CA ILE A 115 -1.04 20.27 -30.12
C ILE A 115 -2.38 20.60 -30.77
N GLU A 116 -2.36 21.15 -31.98
CA GLU A 116 -3.55 21.28 -32.81
C GLU A 116 -4.07 19.87 -33.12
N TYR A 117 -5.08 19.44 -32.36
CA TYR A 117 -5.86 18.26 -32.64
C TYR A 117 -6.98 18.68 -33.61
N HIS A 118 -6.87 18.26 -34.87
CA HIS A 118 -8.01 18.23 -35.79
C HIS A 118 -8.73 16.90 -35.60
N GLY A 119 -9.67 16.85 -34.65
CA GLY A 119 -10.45 15.64 -34.36
C GLY A 119 -11.85 16.01 -33.89
N ASP A 120 -12.83 15.60 -34.68
CA ASP A 120 -14.29 15.74 -34.52
C ASP A 120 -14.76 15.97 -33.07
N ASP A 121 -15.08 17.22 -32.73
CA ASP A 121 -15.31 17.72 -31.36
C ASP A 121 -16.45 16.99 -30.60
N GLN A 122 -17.36 16.34 -31.32
CA GLN A 122 -18.48 15.60 -30.72
C GLN A 122 -18.03 14.30 -30.03
N GLY A 123 -17.03 13.60 -30.57
CA GLY A 123 -16.51 12.36 -29.98
C GLY A 123 -15.67 12.63 -28.72
N ALA A 124 -14.89 13.72 -28.73
CA ALA A 124 -14.10 14.14 -27.58
C ALA A 124 -14.99 14.53 -26.40
N LEU A 125 -16.05 15.31 -26.63
CA LEU A 125 -17.00 15.70 -25.57
C LEU A 125 -17.76 14.52 -24.97
N GLN A 126 -18.17 13.53 -25.78
CA GLN A 126 -18.79 12.30 -25.28
C GLN A 126 -17.82 11.46 -24.45
N THR A 127 -16.55 11.42 -24.85
CA THR A 127 -15.51 10.68 -24.11
C THR A 127 -15.21 11.35 -22.77
N ILE A 128 -15.18 12.68 -22.73
CA ILE A 128 -14.98 13.45 -21.48
C ILE A 128 -16.15 13.23 -20.52
N ALA A 129 -17.40 13.35 -20.98
CA ALA A 129 -18.57 13.11 -20.13
C ALA A 129 -18.63 11.67 -19.59
N ALA A 130 -18.23 10.68 -20.41
CA ALA A 130 -18.13 9.29 -19.97
C ALA A 130 -17.02 9.09 -18.93
N LEU A 131 -15.87 9.75 -19.09
CA LEU A 131 -14.76 9.71 -18.14
C LEU A 131 -15.11 10.38 -16.80
N GLU A 132 -15.82 11.52 -16.84
CA GLU A 132 -16.31 12.21 -15.64
C GLU A 132 -17.31 11.36 -14.88
N SER A 133 -18.26 10.72 -15.58
CA SER A 133 -19.23 9.81 -14.98
C SER A 133 -18.57 8.57 -14.35
N ALA A 134 -17.55 8.00 -15.01
CA ALA A 134 -16.78 6.89 -14.48
C ALA A 134 -15.97 7.29 -13.24
N ASN A 135 -15.36 8.48 -13.25
CA ASN A 135 -14.64 9.02 -12.09
C ASN A 135 -15.56 9.23 -10.89
N GLU A 136 -16.76 9.77 -11.09
CA GLU A 136 -17.72 9.97 -10.00
C GLU A 136 -18.18 8.63 -9.40
N THR A 137 -18.39 7.62 -10.24
CA THR A 137 -18.72 6.27 -9.79
C THR A 137 -17.60 5.66 -8.95
N LEU A 138 -16.34 5.83 -9.39
CA LEU A 138 -15.17 5.37 -8.64
C LEU A 138 -14.99 6.13 -7.32
N ARG A 139 -15.30 7.42 -7.29
CA ARG A 139 -15.26 8.25 -6.08
C ARG A 139 -16.24 7.75 -5.03
N MET A 140 -17.50 7.56 -5.41
CA MET A 140 -18.53 7.02 -4.50
C MET A 140 -18.18 5.60 -3.99
N SER A 141 -17.62 4.75 -4.86
CA SER A 141 -17.19 3.40 -4.47
C SER A 141 -16.03 3.44 -3.46
N ASN A 142 -15.07 4.34 -3.64
CA ASN A 142 -13.97 4.52 -2.69
C ASN A 142 -14.47 5.07 -1.35
N GLU A 143 -15.42 6.00 -1.34
CA GLU A 143 -16.04 6.52 -0.11
C GLU A 143 -16.78 5.40 0.67
N ASP A 144 -17.54 4.54 -0.02
CA ASP A 144 -18.21 3.38 0.59
C ASP A 144 -17.21 2.35 1.15
N LEU A 145 -16.14 2.07 0.41
CA LEU A 145 -15.08 1.17 0.88
C LEU A 145 -14.35 1.73 2.10
N GLN A 146 -14.10 3.04 2.16
CA GLN A 146 -13.52 3.67 3.35
C GLN A 146 -14.45 3.57 4.56
N LEU A 147 -15.76 3.79 4.37
CA LEU A 147 -16.75 3.62 5.43
C LEU A 147 -16.80 2.17 5.94
N LYS A 148 -16.82 1.18 5.05
CA LYS A 148 -16.77 -0.24 5.42
C LYS A 148 -15.48 -0.60 6.14
N ASN A 149 -14.34 -0.08 5.67
CA ASN A 149 -13.05 -0.31 6.31
C ASN A 149 -12.99 0.29 7.72
N MET A 150 -13.62 1.44 7.96
CA MET A 150 -13.77 2.00 9.31
C MET A 150 -14.70 1.19 10.22
N GLN A 151 -15.64 0.42 9.67
CA GLN A 151 -16.53 -0.44 10.44
C GLN A 151 -15.91 -1.80 10.79
N LEU A 152 -14.95 -2.29 10.02
CA LEU A 152 -14.28 -3.58 10.27
C LEU A 152 -13.62 -3.67 11.67
N PRO A 153 -12.88 -2.67 12.16
CA PRO A 153 -12.34 -2.69 13.52
C PRO A 153 -13.43 -2.78 14.60
N ARG A 154 -14.58 -2.11 14.39
CA ARG A 154 -15.71 -2.16 15.34
C ARG A 154 -16.36 -3.53 15.37
N LEU A 155 -16.52 -4.17 14.22
CA LEU A 155 -17.01 -5.54 14.10
C LEU A 155 -16.05 -6.55 14.74
N GLN A 156 -14.74 -6.37 14.56
CA GLN A 156 -13.72 -7.21 15.18
C GLN A 156 -13.77 -7.10 16.72
N ILE A 157 -13.86 -5.89 17.25
CA ILE A 157 -13.98 -5.67 18.70
C ILE A 157 -15.28 -6.29 19.24
N ALA A 158 -16.41 -6.14 18.54
CA ALA A 158 -17.67 -6.74 18.94
C ALA A 158 -17.60 -8.28 18.94
N TYR A 159 -16.96 -8.86 17.91
CA TYR A 159 -16.74 -10.30 17.81
C TYR A 159 -15.85 -10.83 18.94
N ASP A 160 -14.73 -10.17 19.23
CA ASP A 160 -13.82 -10.57 20.30
C ASP A 160 -14.50 -10.49 21.68
N ASN A 161 -15.34 -9.49 21.91
CA ASN A 161 -16.12 -9.37 23.14
C ASN A 161 -17.15 -10.50 23.27
N LEU A 162 -17.91 -10.81 22.21
CA LEU A 162 -18.86 -11.92 22.22
C LEU A 162 -18.17 -13.27 22.42
N ARG A 163 -17.00 -13.47 21.80
CA ARG A 163 -16.19 -14.67 21.98
C ARG A 163 -15.76 -14.85 23.44
N ARG A 164 -15.24 -13.79 24.08
CA ARG A 164 -14.85 -13.83 25.51
C ARG A 164 -16.01 -14.17 26.43
N VAL A 165 -17.19 -13.58 26.18
CA VAL A 165 -18.40 -13.88 26.98
C VAL A 165 -18.79 -15.35 26.81
N ASN A 166 -18.80 -15.86 25.58
CA ASN A 166 -19.14 -17.26 25.30
C ASN A 166 -18.15 -18.24 25.94
N GLU A 167 -16.85 -17.96 25.87
CA GLU A 167 -15.81 -18.75 26.53
C GLU A 167 -15.99 -18.78 28.06
N ARG A 168 -16.33 -17.64 28.67
CA ARG A 168 -16.63 -17.56 30.11
C ARG A 168 -17.86 -18.37 30.48
N TRP A 169 -18.96 -18.22 29.75
CA TRP A 169 -20.17 -19.00 29.97
C TRP A 169 -19.92 -20.50 29.88
N ARG A 170 -19.09 -20.94 28.93
CA ARG A 170 -18.70 -22.35 28.81
C ARG A 170 -17.91 -22.84 30.01
N ALA A 171 -17.00 -22.03 30.55
CA ALA A 171 -16.23 -22.37 31.75
C ALA A 171 -17.14 -22.46 32.97
N ASP A 172 -17.99 -21.46 33.21
CA ASP A 172 -18.94 -21.44 34.32
C ASP A 172 -19.89 -22.65 34.27
N PHE A 173 -20.37 -23.01 33.07
CA PHE A 173 -21.23 -24.18 32.88
C PHE A 173 -20.48 -25.50 33.12
N ALA A 174 -19.22 -25.60 32.71
CA ALA A 174 -18.38 -26.76 33.00
C ALA A 174 -18.13 -26.92 34.51
N ASP A 175 -17.93 -25.82 35.23
CA ASP A 175 -17.79 -25.83 36.69
C ASP A 175 -19.08 -26.27 37.39
N ILE A 176 -20.25 -25.76 36.96
CA ILE A 176 -21.55 -26.20 37.49
C ILE A 176 -21.76 -27.70 37.28
N LEU A 177 -21.45 -28.22 36.09
CA LEU A 177 -21.55 -29.66 35.81
C LEU A 177 -20.59 -30.46 36.69
N ARG A 178 -19.38 -29.96 36.93
CA ARG A 178 -18.40 -30.60 37.81
C ARG A 178 -18.85 -30.63 39.26
N GLU A 179 -19.42 -29.54 39.77
CA GLU A 179 -19.96 -29.47 41.14
C GLU A 179 -21.15 -30.42 41.34
N ASN A 180 -22.04 -30.51 40.35
CA ASN A 180 -23.20 -31.42 40.42
C ASN A 180 -22.83 -32.89 40.18
N ALA A 181 -21.67 -33.17 39.57
CA ALA A 181 -21.15 -34.53 39.38
C ALA A 181 -20.42 -35.07 40.62
N GLN A 182 -20.20 -34.27 41.67
CA GLN A 182 -19.61 -34.76 42.92
C GLN A 182 -20.67 -35.49 43.77
N PRO A 183 -20.47 -36.76 44.15
CA PRO A 183 -21.37 -37.44 45.07
C PRO A 183 -21.31 -36.74 46.44
N ARG A 184 -22.44 -36.21 46.91
CA ARG A 184 -22.56 -35.73 48.28
C ARG A 184 -22.36 -36.93 49.21
N LEU A 185 -21.23 -36.97 49.92
CA LEU A 185 -21.00 -37.92 51.00
C LEU A 185 -22.02 -37.65 52.11
N VAL A 186 -23.13 -38.39 52.09
CA VAL A 186 -24.05 -38.47 53.22
C VAL A 186 -23.41 -39.43 54.21
N SER A 187 -22.73 -38.89 55.22
CA SER A 187 -22.29 -39.68 56.37
C SER A 187 -23.52 -40.04 57.20
N TYR A 188 -23.98 -41.28 57.09
CA TYR A 188 -24.88 -41.85 58.09
C TYR A 188 -24.04 -42.12 59.35
N SER A 189 -24.29 -41.33 60.39
CA SER A 189 -23.88 -41.66 61.75
C SER A 189 -24.86 -42.71 62.27
N ASP A 190 -24.46 -43.98 62.22
CA ASP A 190 -25.18 -45.03 62.94
C ASP A 190 -25.05 -44.75 64.44
N SER A 191 -26.19 -44.47 65.06
CA SER A 191 -26.37 -44.45 66.52
C SER A 191 -27.04 -45.76 66.92
N ASP A 192 -26.37 -46.45 67.84
CA ASP A 192 -26.74 -47.60 68.69
C ASP A 192 -27.02 -48.97 68.05
#